data_AF-A0A2V8QPE3-F1
#
_entry.id   AF-A0A2V8QPE3-F1
#
_cell.length_a   1.000
_cell.length_b   1.000
_cell.length_c   1.000
_cell.angle_alpha   90.00
_cell.angle_beta   90.00
_cell.angle_gamma   90.00
#
_symmetry.space_group_name_H-M   'P 1'
#
loop_
_entity.id
_entity.type
_entity.pdbx_description
1 polymer ?
#
loop_
_entity_poly.entity_id
_entity_poly.type
_entity_poly.pdbx_seq_one_letter_code
_entity_poly.pdbx_strand_id
1 'polypeptide(L)'
;MHRRNFIKTAATVAVASGIGSSQELPPHNWDRYDFGLGPTVADRLDQGPFGIEQDQGWYTILVTSQSDKPIRNYGTGLVGYTWEEGGPSLAAREGRETLEQHVDRLSSLPFVDVLYIRCDWRDVQSRQGRLNLHPVFKLTFDAAKRHNQRVGLRVQLSNTEGQPDRLALPDFLQKQVPLVKIGKTYGSKADFVEPRYDHPAFQAAFR
;
A
#
# COMPACT_ATOMS: atom_id res chain seq x y z
N MET A 1 -42.14 -40.60 30.71
CA MET A 1 -42.10 -39.16 30.37
C MET A 1 -41.08 -38.93 29.26
N HIS A 2 -41.53 -38.46 28.08
CA HIS A 2 -40.71 -38.40 26.86
C HIS A 2 -39.94 -37.08 26.73
N ARG A 3 -38.65 -37.10 27.11
CA ARG A 3 -37.64 -36.02 26.93
C ARG A 3 -37.60 -35.40 25.52
N ARG A 4 -38.03 -36.11 24.48
CA ARG A 4 -37.97 -35.64 23.09
C ARG A 4 -39.02 -34.55 22.76
N ASN A 5 -40.13 -34.48 23.48
CA ASN A 5 -41.16 -33.47 23.20
C ASN A 5 -40.83 -32.12 23.85
N PHE A 6 -40.16 -32.11 25.01
CA PHE A 6 -39.75 -30.86 25.68
C PHE A 6 -38.68 -30.09 24.90
N ILE A 7 -37.75 -30.78 24.24
CA ILE A 7 -36.69 -30.15 23.42
C ILE A 7 -37.27 -29.52 22.15
N LYS A 8 -38.30 -30.11 21.54
CA LYS A 8 -38.94 -29.54 20.34
C LYS A 8 -39.69 -28.25 20.63
N THR A 9 -40.33 -28.13 21.80
CA THR A 9 -41.04 -26.91 22.19
C THR A 9 -40.09 -25.80 22.66
N ALA A 10 -38.93 -26.14 23.25
CA ALA A 10 -37.91 -25.15 23.62
C ALA A 10 -37.17 -24.57 22.40
N ALA A 11 -36.97 -25.37 21.33
CA ALA A 11 -36.28 -24.92 20.12
C ALA A 11 -37.09 -23.94 19.27
N THR A 12 -38.42 -23.88 19.41
CA THR A 12 -39.27 -22.97 18.62
C THR A 12 -39.33 -21.55 19.19
N VAL A 13 -39.03 -21.36 20.49
CA VAL A 13 -39.05 -20.03 21.12
C VAL A 13 -37.70 -19.30 20.99
N ALA A 14 -36.59 -20.02 20.86
CA ALA A 14 -35.26 -19.42 20.71
C ALA A 14 -34.96 -18.84 19.30
N VAL A 15 -35.77 -19.17 18.29
CA VAL A 15 -35.56 -18.67 16.91
C VAL A 15 -36.15 -17.27 16.70
N ALA A 16 -37.03 -16.79 17.60
CA ALA A 16 -37.71 -15.50 17.42
C ALA A 16 -36.95 -14.28 17.95
N SER A 17 -35.81 -14.44 18.61
CA SER A 17 -35.10 -13.33 19.30
C SER A 17 -33.62 -13.20 18.96
N GLY A 18 -33.11 -13.88 17.93
CA GLY A 18 -31.67 -13.95 17.67
C GLY A 18 -31.20 -13.79 16.23
N ILE A 19 -32.07 -13.61 15.24
CA ILE A 19 -31.63 -13.32 13.87
C ILE A 19 -31.66 -11.80 13.68
N GLY A 20 -30.72 -11.12 14.34
CA GLY A 20 -30.20 -9.89 13.74
C GLY A 20 -29.65 -10.32 12.38
N SER A 21 -30.23 -9.81 11.30
CA SER A 21 -29.64 -9.93 9.99
C SER A 21 -28.21 -9.39 10.11
N SER A 22 -27.22 -10.28 10.15
CA SER A 22 -25.88 -9.93 9.71
C SER A 22 -26.07 -9.58 8.25
N GLN A 23 -26.33 -8.30 8.01
CA GLN A 23 -26.38 -7.76 6.67
C GLN A 23 -25.03 -8.16 6.07
N GLU A 24 -25.04 -9.09 5.11
CA GLU A 24 -23.87 -9.37 4.30
C GLU A 24 -23.51 -8.04 3.67
N LEU A 25 -22.57 -7.33 4.29
CA LEU A 25 -21.97 -6.16 3.69
C LEU A 25 -21.20 -6.72 2.50
N PRO A 26 -21.56 -6.34 1.26
CA PRO A 26 -20.72 -6.64 0.11
C PRO A 26 -19.31 -6.17 0.49
N PRO A 27 -18.25 -6.92 0.17
CA PRO A 27 -16.92 -6.62 0.69
C PRO A 27 -16.39 -5.22 0.27
N HIS A 28 -17.17 -4.49 -0.54
CA HIS A 28 -16.91 -3.19 -1.14
C HIS A 28 -18.19 -2.72 -1.83
N ASN A 29 -18.83 -1.67 -1.31
CA ASN A 29 -19.85 -0.89 -2.03
C ASN A 29 -19.35 0.55 -2.15
N TRP A 30 -18.18 0.68 -2.77
CA TRP A 30 -17.50 1.97 -2.93
C TRP A 30 -18.17 2.86 -3.98
N ASP A 31 -19.01 2.29 -4.84
CA ASP A 31 -19.71 2.99 -5.94
C ASP A 31 -20.62 4.12 -5.47
N ARG A 32 -21.07 4.06 -4.21
CA ARG A 32 -21.89 5.10 -3.58
C ARG A 32 -21.12 5.93 -2.55
N TYR A 33 -19.84 5.65 -2.38
CA TYR A 33 -19.00 6.36 -1.43
C TYR A 33 -18.32 7.53 -2.13
N ASP A 34 -18.66 8.75 -1.74
CA ASP A 34 -17.95 9.93 -2.17
C ASP A 34 -16.55 9.93 -1.52
N PHE A 35 -15.53 9.58 -2.31
CA PHE A 35 -14.12 9.62 -1.88
C PHE A 35 -13.59 11.05 -1.69
N GLY A 36 -14.46 12.07 -1.84
CA GLY A 36 -14.12 13.46 -1.69
C GLY A 36 -13.46 14.03 -2.93
N LEU A 37 -12.77 15.15 -2.75
CA LEU A 37 -12.34 16.05 -3.82
C LEU A 37 -11.02 15.60 -4.48
N GLY A 38 -10.81 14.28 -4.58
CA GLY A 38 -9.71 13.70 -5.32
C GLY A 38 -9.85 13.98 -6.82
N PRO A 39 -8.74 13.86 -7.58
CA PRO A 39 -8.79 14.02 -9.03
C PRO A 39 -9.80 13.04 -9.65
N THR A 40 -10.60 13.51 -10.59
CA THR A 40 -11.54 12.66 -11.33
C THR A 40 -10.76 11.58 -12.08
N VAL A 41 -10.91 10.31 -11.67
CA VAL A 41 -10.25 9.17 -12.31
C VAL A 41 -11.21 8.58 -13.34
N ALA A 42 -11.03 8.92 -14.61
CA ALA A 42 -11.90 8.44 -15.70
C ALA A 42 -11.77 6.92 -15.94
N ASP A 43 -10.57 6.38 -15.74
CA ASP A 43 -10.23 4.98 -16.05
C ASP A 43 -9.81 4.22 -14.78
N ARG A 44 -10.59 4.34 -13.69
CA ARG A 44 -10.29 3.61 -12.46
C ARG A 44 -10.50 2.11 -12.71
N LEU A 45 -9.39 1.38 -12.83
CA LEU A 45 -9.41 -0.08 -12.86
C LEU A 45 -10.06 -0.58 -11.57
N ASP A 46 -11.02 -1.50 -11.68
CA ASP A 46 -11.58 -2.20 -10.53
C ASP A 46 -10.44 -2.80 -9.69
N GLN A 47 -10.34 -2.40 -8.41
CA GLN A 47 -9.30 -2.86 -7.49
C GLN A 47 -9.82 -3.98 -6.56
N GLY A 48 -11.03 -4.50 -6.82
CA GLY A 48 -11.66 -5.55 -6.02
C GLY A 48 -12.28 -5.03 -4.72
N PRO A 49 -12.47 -5.88 -3.69
CA PRO A 49 -12.06 -7.28 -3.51
C PRO A 49 -12.41 -8.29 -4.60
N PHE A 50 -11.36 -8.83 -5.21
CA PHE A 50 -11.44 -10.09 -5.93
C PHE A 50 -11.59 -11.21 -4.92
N GLY A 51 -12.80 -11.73 -4.75
CA GLY A 51 -13.06 -12.86 -3.85
C GLY A 51 -12.36 -14.11 -4.37
N ILE A 52 -11.76 -14.90 -3.48
CA ILE A 52 -11.06 -16.16 -3.84
C ILE A 52 -12.00 -17.16 -4.56
N GLU A 53 -13.31 -17.01 -4.39
CA GLU A 53 -14.35 -17.84 -5.02
C GLU A 53 -14.79 -17.33 -6.41
N GLN A 54 -14.46 -16.08 -6.78
CA GLN A 54 -14.96 -15.45 -8.02
C GLN A 54 -14.43 -16.14 -9.28
N ASP A 55 -13.28 -16.79 -9.20
CA ASP A 55 -12.65 -17.55 -10.28
C ASP A 55 -12.86 -19.06 -10.17
N GLN A 56 -13.79 -19.53 -9.31
CA GLN A 56 -13.97 -20.95 -8.97
C GLN A 56 -12.71 -21.60 -8.35
N GLY A 57 -11.90 -20.79 -7.65
CA GLY A 57 -10.61 -21.17 -7.10
C GLY A 57 -9.49 -20.79 -8.08
N TRP A 58 -8.34 -20.38 -7.55
CA TRP A 58 -7.21 -19.90 -8.33
C TRP A 58 -6.72 -20.95 -9.32
N TYR A 59 -7.27 -20.96 -10.53
CA TYR A 59 -6.80 -21.83 -11.60
C TYR A 59 -5.47 -21.28 -12.08
N THR A 60 -4.44 -22.13 -12.08
CA THR A 60 -3.19 -21.84 -12.76
C THR A 60 -3.47 -21.70 -14.26
N ILE A 61 -3.66 -20.47 -14.73
CA ILE A 61 -3.92 -20.16 -16.14
C ILE A 61 -2.65 -20.30 -17.02
N LEU A 62 -1.46 -20.22 -16.40
CA LEU A 62 -0.18 -20.34 -17.07
C LEU A 62 0.90 -20.82 -16.09
N VAL A 63 1.76 -21.73 -16.56
CA VAL A 63 3.02 -22.09 -15.89
C VAL A 63 4.17 -21.89 -16.87
N THR A 64 5.31 -21.43 -16.37
CA THR A 64 6.55 -21.29 -17.16
C THR A 64 7.54 -22.35 -16.74
N SER A 65 8.23 -22.98 -17.69
CA SER A 65 9.40 -23.83 -17.40
C SER A 65 10.55 -22.98 -16.87
N GLN A 66 11.39 -23.58 -16.01
CA GLN A 66 12.60 -22.91 -15.51
C GLN A 66 13.53 -22.54 -16.67
N SER A 67 14.17 -21.38 -16.57
CA SER A 67 15.19 -20.93 -17.52
C SER A 67 16.55 -20.84 -16.83
N ASP A 68 17.61 -21.15 -17.57
CA ASP A 68 19.00 -20.94 -17.13
C ASP A 68 19.44 -19.46 -17.25
N LYS A 69 18.58 -18.60 -17.80
CA LYS A 69 18.84 -17.17 -17.98
C LYS A 69 17.69 -16.32 -17.43
N PRO A 70 17.95 -15.09 -16.98
CA PRO A 70 16.88 -14.15 -16.67
C PRO A 70 16.03 -13.88 -17.92
N ILE A 71 14.70 -14.04 -17.81
CA ILE A 71 13.77 -13.72 -18.89
C ILE A 71 12.87 -12.57 -18.43
N ARG A 72 12.91 -11.46 -19.19
CA ARG A 72 11.99 -10.33 -19.05
C ARG A 72 10.59 -10.74 -19.52
N ASN A 73 9.67 -10.95 -18.59
CA ASN A 73 8.32 -11.39 -18.89
C ASN A 73 7.29 -10.54 -18.13
N TYR A 74 6.10 -10.36 -18.71
CA TYR A 74 5.01 -9.63 -18.04
C TYR A 74 4.50 -10.42 -16.84
N GLY A 75 4.47 -9.79 -15.67
CA GLY A 75 4.05 -10.43 -14.42
C GLY A 75 5.10 -11.33 -13.76
N THR A 76 6.26 -11.54 -14.40
CA THR A 76 7.36 -12.35 -13.84
C THR A 76 8.69 -11.63 -14.08
N GLY A 77 9.28 -11.08 -13.02
CA GLY A 77 10.54 -10.34 -13.06
C GLY A 77 10.88 -9.81 -11.66
N LEU A 78 12.16 -9.47 -11.42
CA LEU A 78 12.54 -8.94 -10.11
C LEU A 78 12.35 -7.42 -10.05
N VAL A 79 11.70 -6.98 -8.98
CA VAL A 79 11.56 -5.58 -8.62
C VAL A 79 12.71 -5.19 -7.70
N GLY A 80 13.60 -4.31 -8.18
CA GLY A 80 14.68 -3.73 -7.41
C GLY A 80 14.21 -2.45 -6.72
N TYR A 81 14.06 -2.47 -5.40
CA TYR A 81 13.75 -1.27 -4.62
C TYR A 81 14.97 -0.36 -4.50
N THR A 82 14.99 0.73 -5.29
CA THR A 82 15.96 1.82 -5.09
C THR A 82 15.62 2.66 -3.87
N TRP A 83 14.37 2.53 -3.41
CA TRP A 83 13.85 3.06 -2.16
C TRP A 83 12.65 2.22 -1.70
N GLU A 84 12.71 1.66 -0.51
CA GLU A 84 11.62 0.96 0.16
C GLU A 84 10.98 1.83 1.27
N GLU A 85 9.99 1.31 2.00
CA GLU A 85 9.24 2.06 3.01
C GLU A 85 10.11 2.74 4.09
N GLY A 86 11.25 2.14 4.46
CA GLY A 86 12.23 2.72 5.37
C GLY A 86 13.34 3.57 4.71
N GLY A 87 13.48 3.55 3.38
CA GLY A 87 14.53 4.28 2.65
C GLY A 87 15.35 3.43 1.67
N PRO A 88 16.59 3.83 1.34
CA PRO A 88 17.52 3.01 0.56
C PRO A 88 18.08 1.87 1.43
N SER A 89 19.02 1.09 0.89
CA SER A 89 19.69 0.00 1.63
C SER A 89 20.19 0.45 3.03
N LEU A 90 20.26 -0.49 3.97
CA LEU A 90 20.87 -0.22 5.29
C LEU A 90 22.31 0.32 5.17
N ALA A 91 23.07 -0.17 4.18
CA ALA A 91 24.41 0.33 3.91
C ALA A 91 24.39 1.82 3.48
N ALA A 92 23.45 2.23 2.64
CA ALA A 92 23.30 3.63 2.25
C ALA A 92 22.81 4.50 3.42
N ARG A 93 21.88 3.98 4.24
CA ARG A 93 21.37 4.66 5.45
C ARG A 93 22.45 4.87 6.51
N GLU A 94 23.38 3.93 6.64
CA GLU A 94 24.53 3.99 7.55
C GLU A 94 25.73 4.75 6.95
N GLY A 95 25.62 5.26 5.73
CA GLY A 95 26.70 5.99 5.05
C GLY A 95 27.87 5.12 4.59
N ARG A 96 27.71 3.79 4.57
CA ARG A 96 28.71 2.83 4.06
C ARG A 96 28.79 2.79 2.54
N GLU A 97 27.73 3.23 1.86
CA GLU A 97 27.72 3.51 0.41
C GLU A 97 26.94 4.79 0.14
N THR A 98 27.21 5.45 -0.98
CA THR A 98 26.40 6.60 -1.41
C THR A 98 25.07 6.14 -2.02
N LEU A 99 24.10 7.05 -2.11
CA LEU A 99 22.82 6.75 -2.74
C LEU A 99 22.99 6.39 -4.24
N GLU A 100 23.94 7.04 -4.92
CA GLU A 100 24.31 6.74 -6.29
C GLU A 100 24.85 5.32 -6.43
N GLN A 101 25.75 4.91 -5.53
CA GLN A 101 26.30 3.56 -5.51
C GLN A 101 25.21 2.51 -5.27
N HIS A 102 24.32 2.76 -4.30
CA HIS A 102 23.17 1.89 -4.03
C HIS A 102 22.31 1.68 -5.28
N VAL A 103 21.88 2.77 -5.93
CA VAL A 103 21.04 2.72 -7.13
C VAL A 103 21.77 2.02 -8.29
N ASP A 104 23.04 2.33 -8.50
CA ASP A 104 23.84 1.75 -9.58
C ASP A 104 24.01 0.23 -9.41
N ARG A 105 24.33 -0.21 -8.18
CA ARG A 105 24.41 -1.64 -7.84
C ARG A 105 23.10 -2.37 -8.11
N LEU A 106 21.97 -1.78 -7.78
CA LEU A 106 20.68 -2.42 -7.99
C LEU A 106 20.31 -2.49 -9.47
N SER A 107 20.53 -1.39 -10.20
CA SER A 107 20.23 -1.31 -11.64
C SER A 107 21.14 -2.18 -12.51
N SER A 108 22.36 -2.48 -12.07
CA SER A 108 23.31 -3.32 -12.80
C SER A 108 23.08 -4.82 -12.62
N LEU A 109 22.18 -5.25 -11.72
CA LEU A 109 21.84 -6.66 -11.57
C LEU A 109 21.12 -7.19 -12.82
N PRO A 110 21.59 -8.30 -13.42
CA PRO A 110 21.09 -8.78 -14.72
C PRO A 110 19.66 -9.32 -14.67
N PHE A 111 19.11 -9.54 -13.47
CA PHE A 111 17.78 -10.06 -13.24
C PHE A 111 16.79 -9.01 -12.72
N VAL A 112 17.22 -7.74 -12.57
CA VAL A 112 16.33 -6.64 -12.20
C VAL A 112 15.68 -6.04 -13.45
N ASP A 113 14.36 -6.05 -13.49
CA ASP A 113 13.58 -5.62 -14.65
C ASP A 113 12.89 -4.27 -14.42
N VAL A 114 12.51 -4.03 -13.16
CA VAL A 114 11.83 -2.80 -12.72
C VAL A 114 12.57 -2.24 -11.53
N LEU A 115 12.96 -0.97 -11.61
CA LEU A 115 13.39 -0.19 -10.45
C LEU A 115 12.16 0.42 -9.78
N TYR A 116 12.07 0.31 -8.47
CA TYR A 116 10.88 0.71 -7.73
C TYR A 116 11.20 1.70 -6.61
N ILE A 117 10.46 2.79 -6.59
CA ILE A 117 10.51 3.80 -5.53
C ILE A 117 9.21 3.70 -4.73
N ARG A 118 9.31 3.27 -3.48
CA ARG A 118 8.21 3.28 -2.52
C ARG A 118 8.52 4.24 -1.41
N CYS A 119 8.14 5.51 -1.57
CA CYS A 119 8.50 6.58 -0.64
C CYS A 119 7.27 7.19 0.03
N ASP A 120 7.50 8.06 1.01
CA ASP A 120 6.44 8.80 1.67
C ASP A 120 6.08 10.08 0.92
N TRP A 121 4.88 10.62 1.16
CA TRP A 121 4.46 11.91 0.60
C TRP A 121 5.43 13.04 1.00
N ARG A 122 5.95 13.03 2.23
CA ARG A 122 6.96 14.00 2.67
C ARG A 122 8.24 13.99 1.82
N ASP A 123 8.59 12.87 1.22
CA ASP A 123 9.81 12.72 0.40
C ASP A 123 9.63 13.30 -1.01
N VAL A 124 8.41 13.65 -1.41
CA VAL A 124 8.10 14.27 -2.70
C VAL A 124 7.64 15.72 -2.60
N GLN A 125 7.24 16.18 -1.42
CA GLN A 125 6.70 17.52 -1.20
C GLN A 125 7.08 18.09 0.18
N SER A 126 8.00 19.07 0.19
CA SER A 126 8.43 19.75 1.43
C SER A 126 7.63 21.02 1.76
N ARG A 127 6.84 21.54 0.81
CA ARG A 127 5.97 22.72 0.97
C ARG A 127 4.76 22.63 0.06
N GLN A 128 3.69 23.33 0.45
CA GLN A 128 2.43 23.34 -0.29
C GLN A 128 2.61 23.81 -1.74
N GLY A 129 1.94 23.14 -2.67
CA GLY A 129 1.87 23.53 -4.09
C GLY A 129 3.14 23.32 -4.90
N ARG A 130 4.21 22.74 -4.33
CA ARG A 130 5.47 22.49 -5.06
C ARG A 130 6.10 21.16 -4.72
N LEU A 131 6.32 20.34 -5.75
CA LEU A 131 7.13 19.13 -5.62
C LEU A 131 8.60 19.48 -5.33
N ASN A 132 9.19 18.67 -4.46
CA ASN A 132 10.60 18.67 -4.11
C ASN A 132 11.01 17.22 -3.92
N LEU A 133 11.25 16.53 -5.02
CA LEU A 133 11.51 15.10 -5.04
C LEU A 133 12.85 14.78 -4.39
N HIS A 134 12.87 13.74 -3.56
CA HIS A 134 14.11 13.18 -3.04
C HIS A 134 15.10 12.82 -4.19
N PRO A 135 16.42 13.02 -4.03
CA PRO A 135 17.42 12.74 -5.08
C PRO A 135 17.32 11.34 -5.72
N VAL A 136 16.81 10.36 -4.98
CA VAL A 136 16.60 8.97 -5.46
C VAL A 136 15.78 8.91 -6.75
N PHE A 137 14.83 9.83 -6.96
CA PHE A 137 14.02 9.88 -8.18
C PHE A 137 14.89 10.09 -9.41
N LYS A 138 15.72 11.14 -9.39
CA LYS A 138 16.62 11.43 -10.50
C LYS A 138 17.60 10.28 -10.75
N LEU A 139 18.21 9.76 -9.68
CA LEU A 139 19.16 8.65 -9.78
C LEU A 139 18.52 7.40 -10.38
N THR A 140 17.31 7.05 -9.94
CA THR A 140 16.57 5.89 -10.43
C THR A 140 16.18 6.07 -11.90
N PHE A 141 15.67 7.25 -12.29
CA PHE A 141 15.31 7.50 -13.69
C PHE A 141 16.52 7.46 -14.63
N ASP A 142 17.65 8.02 -14.20
CA ASP A 142 18.88 8.00 -14.99
C ASP A 142 19.44 6.57 -15.09
N ALA A 143 19.44 5.80 -14.00
CA ALA A 143 19.85 4.40 -14.00
C ALA A 143 18.94 3.54 -14.89
N ALA A 144 17.62 3.69 -14.78
CA ALA A 144 16.66 2.97 -15.61
C ALA A 144 16.88 3.22 -17.11
N LYS A 145 17.18 4.48 -17.50
CA LYS A 145 17.54 4.82 -18.88
C LYS A 145 18.84 4.13 -19.32
N ARG A 146 19.88 4.14 -18.47
CA ARG A 146 21.18 3.51 -18.77
C ARG A 146 21.06 1.99 -18.95
N HIS A 147 20.24 1.33 -18.13
CA HIS A 147 20.10 -0.13 -18.10
C HIS A 147 18.87 -0.67 -18.86
N ASN A 148 18.16 0.20 -19.59
CA ASN A 148 16.93 -0.14 -20.31
C ASN A 148 15.91 -0.87 -19.40
N GLN A 149 15.70 -0.34 -18.20
CA GLN A 149 14.76 -0.86 -17.18
C GLN A 149 13.52 0.03 -17.10
N ARG A 150 12.43 -0.53 -16.57
CA ARG A 150 11.22 0.26 -16.26
C ARG A 150 11.31 0.83 -14.85
N VAL A 151 10.53 1.87 -14.58
CA VAL A 151 10.39 2.42 -13.23
C VAL A 151 8.95 2.28 -12.77
N GLY A 152 8.76 1.72 -11.59
CA GLY A 152 7.50 1.77 -10.86
C GLY A 152 7.64 2.68 -9.65
N LEU A 153 6.54 3.31 -9.24
CA LEU A 153 6.55 4.18 -8.06
C LEU A 153 5.24 4.06 -7.28
N ARG A 154 5.37 4.20 -5.97
CA ARG A 154 4.25 4.33 -5.04
C ARG A 154 4.61 5.40 -4.01
N VAL A 155 3.81 6.46 -3.97
CA VAL A 155 3.90 7.49 -2.93
C VAL A 155 2.89 7.16 -1.84
N GLN A 156 3.37 7.00 -0.62
CA GLN A 156 2.58 6.60 0.52
C GLN A 156 2.02 7.81 1.25
N LEU A 157 0.71 7.81 1.47
CA LEU A 157 0.05 8.75 2.38
C LEU A 157 0.17 8.31 3.85
N SER A 158 0.41 7.02 4.06
CA SER A 158 0.74 6.42 5.34
C SER A 158 1.75 5.29 5.19
N ASN A 159 2.60 5.19 6.20
CA ASN A 159 3.68 4.23 6.32
C ASN A 159 3.86 3.91 7.80
N THR A 160 3.96 2.62 8.13
CA THR A 160 4.12 2.14 9.49
C THR A 160 5.58 2.09 9.93
N GLU A 161 6.52 1.93 9.01
CA GLU A 161 7.94 1.69 9.31
C GLU A 161 8.59 2.84 10.08
N GLY A 162 8.24 4.08 9.73
CA GLY A 162 8.76 5.27 10.40
C GLY A 162 8.02 5.68 11.68
N GLN A 163 6.86 5.08 12.00
CA GLN A 163 6.02 5.59 13.08
C GLN A 163 6.52 5.24 14.48
N PRO A 164 6.30 6.14 15.46
CA PRO A 164 5.60 7.43 15.35
C PRO A 164 6.51 8.60 14.92
N ASP A 165 7.83 8.41 14.91
CA ASP A 165 8.80 9.51 14.81
C ASP A 165 8.88 10.12 13.41
N ARG A 166 8.57 9.34 12.38
CA ARG A 166 8.63 9.72 10.98
C ARG A 166 7.33 9.33 10.25
N LEU A 167 6.33 10.21 10.32
CA LEU A 167 5.06 10.05 9.59
C LEU A 167 5.22 10.28 8.08
N ALA A 168 4.45 9.58 7.25
CA ALA A 168 4.49 9.81 5.80
C ALA A 168 3.99 11.20 5.37
N LEU A 169 3.14 11.83 6.18
CA LEU A 169 2.58 13.16 5.97
C LEU A 169 3.68 14.24 5.96
N PRO A 170 3.69 15.19 5.02
CA PRO A 170 4.63 16.31 5.02
C PRO A 170 4.61 17.16 6.31
N ASP A 171 5.77 17.64 6.74
CA ASP A 171 5.95 18.40 7.99
C ASP A 171 5.07 19.65 8.07
N PHE A 172 4.88 20.33 6.93
CA PHE A 172 4.05 21.52 6.85
C PHE A 172 2.55 21.21 7.08
N LEU A 173 2.12 19.96 6.86
CA LEU A 173 0.75 19.50 7.13
C LEU A 173 0.60 18.89 8.52
N GLN A 174 1.64 18.29 9.09
CA GLN A 174 1.59 17.71 10.44
C GLN A 174 1.18 18.74 11.51
N LYS A 175 1.46 20.03 11.28
CA LYS A 175 1.04 21.13 12.18
C LYS A 175 -0.42 21.57 12.00
N GLN A 176 -1.06 21.18 10.90
CA GLN A 176 -2.37 21.67 10.47
C GLN A 176 -3.45 20.58 10.47
N VAL A 177 -3.04 19.32 10.25
CA VAL A 177 -3.95 18.18 10.10
C VAL A 177 -3.92 17.36 11.39
N PRO A 178 -5.07 17.20 12.08
CA PRO A 178 -5.14 16.35 13.25
C PRO A 178 -4.76 14.89 12.93
N LEU A 179 -4.02 14.26 13.84
CA LEU A 179 -3.66 12.85 13.77
C LEU A 179 -4.59 12.03 14.67
N VAL A 180 -5.06 10.89 14.15
CA VAL A 180 -5.94 9.95 14.85
C VAL A 180 -5.17 8.68 15.16
N LYS A 181 -5.28 8.21 16.39
CA LYS A 181 -4.73 6.91 16.78
C LYS A 181 -5.58 5.79 16.18
N ILE A 182 -4.92 4.87 15.48
CA ILE A 182 -5.57 3.69 14.88
C ILE A 182 -5.24 2.38 15.64
N GLY A 183 -4.57 2.50 16.79
CA GLY A 183 -4.22 1.39 17.66
C GLY A 183 -2.77 0.93 17.48
N LYS A 184 -2.44 -0.23 18.03
CA LYS A 184 -1.09 -0.80 18.03
C LYS A 184 -1.05 -2.03 17.13
N THR A 185 0.05 -2.20 16.39
CA THR A 185 0.36 -3.46 15.69
C THR A 185 1.43 -4.26 16.46
N TYR A 186 1.67 -5.50 16.02
CA TYR A 186 2.56 -6.50 16.61
C TYR A 186 3.84 -5.92 17.24
N GLY A 187 3.92 -5.95 18.58
CA GLY A 187 5.12 -5.55 19.33
C GLY A 187 5.38 -4.04 19.42
N SER A 188 4.54 -3.19 18.81
CA SER A 188 4.72 -1.74 18.91
C SER A 188 4.44 -1.22 20.31
N LYS A 189 5.33 -0.35 20.80
CA LYS A 189 5.17 0.36 22.08
C LYS A 189 4.22 1.56 21.94
N ALA A 190 4.19 2.18 20.76
CA ALA A 190 3.41 3.37 20.45
C ALA A 190 2.14 3.04 19.65
N ASP A 191 1.14 3.92 19.74
CA ASP A 191 -0.01 3.88 18.85
C ASP A 191 0.41 4.34 17.45
N PHE A 192 -0.02 3.62 16.43
CA PHE A 192 0.03 4.10 15.05
C PHE A 192 -1.00 5.22 14.89
N VAL A 193 -0.66 6.18 14.06
CA VAL A 193 -1.48 7.35 13.79
C VAL A 193 -1.67 7.56 12.30
N GLU A 194 -2.84 8.11 11.97
CA GLU A 194 -3.24 8.47 10.61
C GLU A 194 -3.71 9.92 10.58
N PRO A 195 -3.42 10.69 9.51
CA PRO A 195 -4.02 12.00 9.35
C PRO A 195 -5.54 11.88 9.19
N ARG A 196 -6.27 12.90 9.66
CA ARG A 196 -7.65 13.12 9.22
C ARG A 196 -7.65 13.42 7.72
N TYR A 197 -7.81 12.37 6.91
CA TYR A 197 -7.87 12.45 5.45
C TYR A 197 -8.97 13.40 4.95
N ASP A 198 -10.05 13.54 5.70
CA ASP A 198 -11.18 14.43 5.43
C ASP A 198 -10.92 15.90 5.82
N HIS A 199 -9.80 16.21 6.47
CA HIS A 199 -9.51 17.57 6.92
C HIS A 199 -9.27 18.52 5.73
N PRO A 200 -9.82 19.74 5.73
CA PRO A 200 -9.68 20.67 4.60
C PRO A 200 -8.22 20.97 4.21
N ALA A 201 -7.32 21.10 5.20
CA ALA A 201 -5.89 21.32 4.91
C ALA A 201 -5.22 20.11 4.24
N PHE A 202 -5.64 18.89 4.58
CA PHE A 202 -5.16 17.67 3.92
C PHE A 202 -5.65 17.64 2.46
N GLN A 203 -6.96 17.82 2.26
CA GLN A 203 -7.61 17.82 0.95
C GLN A 203 -7.04 18.91 0.03
N ALA A 204 -6.79 20.11 0.56
CA ALA A 204 -6.22 21.21 -0.22
C ALA A 204 -4.78 20.97 -0.67
N ALA A 205 -4.00 20.19 0.08
CA ALA A 205 -2.61 19.90 -0.27
C ALA A 205 -2.45 18.64 -1.13
N PHE A 206 -3.39 17.70 -1.05
CA PHE A 206 -3.36 16.45 -1.81
C PHE A 206 -3.77 16.63 -3.29
N ARG A 207 -4.53 17.67 -3.61
CA ARG A 207 -4.89 18.04 -4.99
C ARG A 207 -3.68 18.53 -5.78
#